data_AF-A0A1Y1U5Q7-F1
#
_entry.id   AF-A0A1Y1U5Q7-F1
#
_cell.length_a   1.000
_cell.length_b   1.000
_cell.length_c   1.000
_cell.angle_alpha   90.00
_cell.angle_beta   90.00
_cell.angle_gamma   90.00
#
_symmetry.space_group_name_H-M   'P 1'
#
loop_
_entity.id
_entity.type
_entity.pdbx_description
1 polymer ?
#
loop_
_entity_poly.entity_id
_entity_poly.type
_entity_poly.pdbx_seq_one_letter_code
_entity_poly.pdbx_strand_id
1 'polypeptide(L)'
;MLNRCSTRMGTINHYILTPNGNGIQSCRILPFALETSRVCMLPRPAHQSNFLILHQLGAAKHSGHHFRLLPDCKYHTNIELKRSWEATEEMMSKGLGPDTWAAVVEALTAILHLGNVTANNFKAIEDASLGLGVTSAELADYLLKSALPEGSRKSSEQVTVTRDAMIKALYRALLDVSMRTAL
;
A
#
# COMPACT_ATOMS: atom_id res chain seq x y z
N MET A 1 -20.54 -4.00 -18.39
CA MET A 1 -20.61 -4.53 -17.01
C MET A 1 -19.30 -4.15 -16.31
N LEU A 2 -19.33 -3.32 -15.26
CA LEU A 2 -18.14 -2.90 -14.51
C LEU A 2 -17.78 -3.96 -13.46
N ASN A 3 -16.55 -4.50 -13.50
CA ASN A 3 -16.09 -5.50 -12.53
C ASN A 3 -15.78 -4.82 -11.18
N ARG A 4 -16.60 -5.10 -10.16
CA ARG A 4 -16.49 -4.52 -8.81
C ARG A 4 -15.31 -5.07 -8.00
N CYS A 5 -14.86 -6.30 -8.30
CA CYS A 5 -13.78 -6.99 -7.61
C CYS A 5 -12.76 -7.54 -8.62
N SER A 6 -12.23 -6.66 -9.47
CA SER A 6 -11.26 -7.07 -10.48
C SER A 6 -9.92 -7.38 -9.85
N THR A 7 -9.44 -8.62 -10.01
CA THR A 7 -8.04 -8.97 -9.72
C THR A 7 -7.14 -8.22 -10.70
N ARG A 8 -6.17 -7.44 -10.18
CA ARG A 8 -5.23 -6.63 -10.96
C ARG A 8 -3.79 -7.14 -10.88
N MET A 9 -3.68 -8.45 -10.70
CA MET A 9 -2.45 -9.23 -10.75
C MET A 9 -2.78 -10.65 -11.23
N GLY A 10 -1.82 -11.30 -11.88
CA GLY A 10 -1.84 -12.74 -12.07
C GLY A 10 -1.37 -13.46 -10.81
N THR A 11 -1.87 -14.68 -10.60
CA THR A 11 -1.39 -15.57 -9.54
C THR A 11 -1.23 -16.97 -10.09
N ILE A 12 -0.16 -17.65 -9.69
CA ILE A 12 0.03 -19.09 -9.92
C ILE A 12 0.02 -19.76 -8.55
N ASN A 13 -0.86 -20.75 -8.38
CA ASN A 13 -1.00 -21.49 -7.13
C ASN A 13 -0.43 -22.90 -7.32
N HIS A 14 0.65 -23.21 -6.61
CA HIS A 14 1.25 -24.55 -6.60
C HIS A 14 0.82 -25.29 -5.34
N TYR A 15 0.04 -26.35 -5.52
CA TYR A 15 -0.38 -27.22 -4.43
C TYR A 15 0.49 -28.48 -4.42
N ILE A 16 1.07 -28.78 -3.27
CA ILE A 16 1.74 -30.06 -3.01
C ILE A 16 0.73 -30.90 -2.23
N LEU A 17 0.32 -32.01 -2.80
CA LEU A 17 -0.60 -32.96 -2.16
C LEU A 17 0.18 -33.91 -1.27
N THR A 18 -0.48 -34.41 -0.22
CA THR A 18 0.09 -35.47 0.61
C THR A 18 0.32 -36.74 -0.24
N PRO A 19 1.29 -37.61 0.12
CA PRO A 19 1.59 -38.82 -0.67
C PRO A 19 0.41 -39.76 -0.87
N ASN A 20 -0.55 -39.76 0.06
CA ASN A 20 -1.78 -40.54 -0.01
C ASN A 20 -2.94 -39.85 -0.75
N GLY A 21 -2.74 -38.63 -1.27
CA GLY A 21 -3.74 -37.86 -2.00
C GLY A 21 -4.89 -37.30 -1.15
N ASN A 22 -4.86 -37.49 0.17
CA ASN A 22 -5.97 -37.16 1.05
C ASN A 22 -5.95 -35.72 1.59
N GLY A 23 -4.96 -34.90 1.21
CA GLY A 23 -4.87 -33.53 1.68
C GLY A 23 -3.84 -32.69 0.94
N ILE A 24 -3.84 -31.39 1.25
CA ILE A 24 -2.83 -30.43 0.80
C ILE A 24 -1.74 -30.40 1.87
N GLN A 25 -0.52 -30.78 1.49
CA GLN A 25 0.66 -30.69 2.34
C GLN A 25 1.19 -29.26 2.41
N SER A 26 1.23 -28.56 1.27
CA SER A 26 1.62 -27.15 1.23
C SER A 26 1.05 -26.46 0.00
N CYS A 27 0.90 -25.13 0.07
CA CYS A 27 0.56 -24.28 -1.05
C CYS A 27 1.65 -23.23 -1.23
N ARG A 28 2.02 -22.90 -2.46
CA ARG A 28 2.87 -21.75 -2.78
C ARG A 28 2.16 -20.86 -3.79
N ILE A 29 1.99 -19.59 -3.45
CA ILE A 29 1.34 -18.60 -4.32
C ILE A 29 2.41 -17.69 -4.93
N LEU A 30 2.42 -17.58 -6.26
CA LEU A 30 3.37 -16.78 -7.02
C LEU A 30 2.63 -15.64 -7.74
N PRO A 31 2.74 -14.39 -7.28
CA PRO A 31 2.12 -13.25 -7.94
C PRO A 31 2.96 -12.81 -9.16
N PHE A 32 2.29 -12.41 -10.25
CA PHE A 32 2.94 -11.83 -11.43
C PHE A 32 2.10 -10.71 -12.04
N ALA A 33 2.73 -9.82 -12.83
CA ALA A 33 2.07 -8.74 -13.57
C ALA A 33 1.13 -7.85 -12.70
N LEU A 34 1.61 -7.35 -11.56
CA LEU A 34 0.88 -6.39 -10.73
C LEU A 34 0.73 -5.04 -11.45
N GLU A 35 -0.51 -4.54 -11.56
CA GLU A 35 -0.81 -3.21 -12.12
C GLU A 35 -0.45 -2.09 -11.13
N THR A 36 0.84 -1.79 -10.95
CA THR A 36 1.31 -0.78 -9.99
C THR A 36 0.88 0.65 -10.35
N SER A 37 0.57 0.94 -11.61
CA SER A 37 0.05 2.25 -12.02
C SER A 37 -1.24 2.67 -11.29
N ARG A 38 -2.01 1.70 -10.77
CA ARG A 38 -3.26 1.92 -10.06
C ARG A 38 -3.11 2.52 -8.66
N VAL A 39 -1.94 2.32 -8.02
CA VAL A 39 -1.71 2.82 -6.66
C VAL A 39 -1.53 4.35 -6.60
N CYS A 40 -1.15 4.96 -7.72
CA CYS A 40 -0.88 6.39 -7.83
C CYS A 40 -2.15 7.27 -8.00
N MET A 41 -1.94 8.58 -7.86
CA MET A 41 -2.99 9.61 -7.90
C MET A 41 -3.13 10.32 -9.26
N LEU A 42 -2.29 9.98 -10.27
CA LEU A 42 -2.47 10.44 -11.66
C LEU A 42 -3.88 10.11 -12.17
N PRO A 43 -4.44 10.91 -13.11
CA PRO A 43 -5.88 10.91 -13.39
C PRO A 43 -6.36 9.48 -13.65
N ARG A 44 -7.00 8.91 -12.63
CA ARG A 44 -7.61 7.60 -12.72
C ARG A 44 -8.82 7.77 -13.62
N PRO A 45 -9.09 6.82 -14.53
CA PRO A 45 -10.36 6.82 -15.24
C PRO A 45 -11.50 6.92 -14.22
N ALA A 46 -12.51 7.77 -14.47
CA ALA A 46 -13.52 8.19 -13.49
C ALA A 46 -14.32 7.05 -12.82
N HIS A 47 -14.18 5.82 -13.32
CA HIS A 47 -14.87 4.63 -12.84
C HIS A 47 -13.92 3.58 -12.22
N GLN A 48 -12.66 3.95 -11.96
CA GLN A 48 -11.66 3.06 -11.42
C GLN A 48 -11.27 3.45 -9.99
N SER A 49 -11.28 2.47 -9.11
CA SER A 49 -10.79 2.59 -7.74
C SER A 49 -9.32 2.17 -7.64
N ASN A 50 -8.67 2.62 -6.56
CA ASN A 50 -7.41 2.07 -6.08
C ASN A 50 -7.60 0.62 -5.57
N PHE A 51 -6.52 -0.06 -5.19
CA PHE A 51 -6.58 -1.37 -4.54
C PHE A 51 -7.46 -1.35 -3.29
N LEU A 52 -8.24 -2.42 -3.11
CA LEU A 52 -9.25 -2.53 -2.05
C LEU A 52 -8.67 -2.30 -0.65
N ILE A 53 -7.47 -2.82 -0.40
CA ILE A 53 -6.79 -2.72 0.90
C ILE A 53 -6.58 -1.27 1.36
N LEU A 54 -6.35 -0.35 0.43
CA LEU A 54 -6.16 1.07 0.74
C LEU A 54 -7.48 1.75 1.12
N HIS A 55 -8.60 1.31 0.55
CA HIS A 55 -9.93 1.81 0.92
C HIS A 55 -10.39 1.22 2.26
N GLN A 56 -10.10 -0.06 2.50
CA GLN A 56 -10.35 -0.74 3.78
C GLN A 56 -9.57 -0.06 4.90
N LEU A 57 -8.27 0.18 4.70
CA LEU A 57 -7.41 0.88 5.66
C LEU A 57 -7.93 2.30 5.94
N GLY A 58 -8.29 3.06 4.89
CA GLY A 58 -8.91 4.37 5.06
C GLY A 58 -10.20 4.31 5.90
N ALA A 59 -11.03 3.29 5.69
CA ALA A 59 -12.27 3.08 6.45
C ALA A 59 -12.02 2.68 7.91
N ALA A 60 -10.87 2.06 8.20
CA ALA A 60 -10.46 1.63 9.53
C ALA A 60 -9.84 2.74 10.40
N LYS A 61 -9.84 4.01 9.94
CA LYS A 61 -9.23 5.16 10.63
C LYS A 61 -9.56 5.28 12.13
N HIS A 62 -10.73 4.81 12.55
CA HIS A 62 -11.20 4.90 13.94
C HIS A 62 -11.04 3.62 14.76
N SER A 63 -10.38 2.58 14.24
CA SER A 63 -10.33 1.25 14.85
C SER A 63 -9.13 1.00 15.77
N GLY A 64 -8.23 1.97 16.01
CA GLY A 64 -7.03 1.77 16.82
C GLY A 64 -5.99 2.89 16.79
N HIS A 65 -4.89 2.70 17.53
CA HIS A 65 -3.83 3.71 17.72
C HIS A 65 -2.93 3.92 16.49
N HIS A 66 -2.74 2.90 15.66
CA HIS A 66 -1.90 2.94 14.44
C HIS A 66 -2.49 3.80 13.31
N PHE A 67 -3.77 4.20 13.43
CA PHE A 67 -4.52 4.85 12.38
C PHE A 67 -4.70 6.36 12.56
N ARG A 68 -4.15 6.93 13.65
CA ARG A 68 -4.35 8.35 14.03
C ARG A 68 -3.85 9.34 12.97
N LEU A 69 -2.93 8.91 12.11
CA LEU A 69 -2.38 9.74 11.05
C LEU A 69 -3.16 9.64 9.74
N LEU A 70 -4.00 8.62 9.51
CA LEU A 70 -4.58 8.39 8.18
C LEU A 70 -5.28 9.66 7.62
N PRO A 71 -5.00 10.03 6.36
CA PRO A 71 -5.63 11.18 5.73
C PRO A 71 -7.14 10.96 5.65
N ASP A 72 -7.92 12.05 5.66
CA ASP A 72 -9.37 11.96 5.54
C ASP A 72 -9.76 11.24 4.25
N CYS A 73 -10.31 10.04 4.41
CA CYS A 73 -10.75 9.24 3.29
C CYS A 73 -12.26 9.44 3.10
N LYS A 74 -12.70 9.48 1.84
CA LYS A 74 -14.13 9.59 1.49
C LYS A 74 -14.97 8.40 2.01
N TYR A 75 -14.32 7.32 2.43
CA TYR A 75 -14.94 6.04 2.75
C TYR A 75 -14.98 5.71 4.24
N HIS A 76 -14.65 6.66 5.14
CA HIS A 76 -14.57 6.44 6.59
C HIS A 76 -15.89 5.99 7.25
N THR A 77 -17.03 6.20 6.59
CA THR A 77 -18.35 5.75 7.05
C THR A 77 -18.82 4.45 6.41
N ASN A 78 -18.02 3.83 5.53
CA ASN A 78 -18.43 2.62 4.84
C ASN A 78 -18.26 1.37 5.73
N ILE A 79 -19.39 0.86 6.25
CA ILE A 79 -19.46 -0.30 7.14
C ILE A 79 -18.95 -1.59 6.46
N GLU A 80 -19.18 -1.77 5.16
CA GLU A 80 -18.73 -2.95 4.43
C GLU A 80 -17.20 -2.97 4.33
N LEU A 81 -16.58 -1.82 4.05
CA LEU A 81 -15.12 -1.70 4.01
C LEU A 81 -14.49 -1.92 5.38
N LYS A 82 -15.15 -1.46 6.46
CA LYS A 82 -14.68 -1.71 7.83
C LYS A 82 -14.74 -3.20 8.20
N ARG A 83 -15.85 -3.89 7.94
CA ARG A 83 -15.95 -5.34 8.17
C ARG A 83 -14.96 -6.12 7.32
N SER A 84 -14.77 -5.68 6.07
CA SER A 84 -13.79 -6.30 5.18
C SER A 84 -12.35 -6.06 5.65
N TRP A 85 -12.06 -4.93 6.30
CA TRP A 85 -10.77 -4.68 6.97
C TRP A 85 -10.56 -5.64 8.13
N GLU A 86 -11.54 -5.79 9.02
CA GLU A 86 -11.46 -6.69 10.20
C GLU A 86 -11.13 -8.13 9.78
N ALA A 87 -11.77 -8.62 8.71
CA ALA A 87 -11.46 -9.93 8.14
C ALA A 87 -10.04 -10.02 7.56
N THR A 88 -9.58 -8.99 6.83
CA THR A 88 -8.20 -8.94 6.33
C THR A 88 -7.19 -8.92 7.48
N GLU A 89 -7.42 -8.09 8.49
CA GLU A 89 -6.56 -7.96 9.66
C GLU A 89 -6.44 -9.29 10.42
N GLU A 90 -7.56 -9.99 10.62
CA GLU A 90 -7.55 -11.31 11.25
C GLU A 90 -6.72 -12.33 10.44
N MET A 91 -6.94 -12.40 9.13
CA MET A 91 -6.23 -13.36 8.27
C MET A 91 -4.74 -13.04 8.15
N MET A 92 -4.39 -11.78 7.94
CA MET A 92 -3.01 -11.35 7.70
C MET A 92 -2.19 -11.39 9.00
N SER A 93 -2.78 -11.04 10.14
CA SER A 93 -2.11 -11.17 11.45
C SER A 93 -1.79 -12.63 11.79
N LYS A 94 -2.69 -13.57 11.43
CA LYS A 94 -2.41 -15.01 11.58
C LYS A 94 -1.36 -15.52 10.58
N GLY A 95 -1.41 -15.05 9.33
CA GLY A 95 -0.53 -15.54 8.26
C GLY A 95 0.89 -14.97 8.28
N LEU A 96 1.06 -13.70 8.67
CA LEU A 96 2.36 -13.01 8.73
C LEU A 96 2.95 -12.91 10.14
N GLY A 97 2.11 -13.13 11.16
CA GLY A 97 2.37 -12.74 12.53
C GLY A 97 1.99 -11.27 12.80
N PRO A 98 1.66 -10.92 14.06
CA PRO A 98 1.14 -9.61 14.42
C PRO A 98 2.14 -8.48 14.17
N ASP A 99 3.43 -8.67 14.46
CA ASP A 99 4.46 -7.64 14.31
C ASP A 99 4.72 -7.32 12.83
N THR A 100 4.85 -8.35 11.99
CA THR A 100 5.01 -8.19 10.53
C THR A 100 3.80 -7.50 9.93
N TRP A 101 2.58 -7.90 10.35
CA TRP A 101 1.36 -7.26 9.89
C TRP A 101 1.30 -5.79 10.31
N ALA A 102 1.66 -5.44 11.54
CA ALA A 102 1.71 -4.06 12.00
C ALA A 102 2.64 -3.20 11.12
N ALA A 103 3.84 -3.71 10.81
CA ALA A 103 4.78 -3.03 9.90
C ALA A 103 4.20 -2.87 8.48
N VAL A 104 3.43 -3.86 7.99
CA VAL A 104 2.73 -3.76 6.71
C VAL A 104 1.67 -2.65 6.74
N VAL A 105 0.91 -2.53 7.83
CA VAL A 105 -0.10 -1.48 8.01
C VAL A 105 0.53 -0.09 8.08
N GLU A 106 1.67 0.05 8.75
CA GLU A 106 2.44 1.29 8.80
C GLU A 106 2.94 1.71 7.41
N ALA A 107 3.47 0.76 6.63
CA ALA A 107 3.90 1.01 5.26
C ALA A 107 2.73 1.41 4.33
N LEU A 108 1.56 0.76 4.46
CA LEU A 108 0.35 1.15 3.71
C LEU A 108 -0.13 2.56 4.10
N THR A 109 -0.04 2.90 5.38
CA THR A 109 -0.37 4.23 5.90
C THR A 109 0.56 5.28 5.29
N ALA A 110 1.87 5.03 5.27
CA ALA A 110 2.84 5.90 4.62
C ALA A 110 2.55 6.09 3.13
N ILE A 111 2.15 5.04 2.41
CA ILE A 111 1.74 5.13 0.99
C ILE A 111 0.54 6.08 0.81
N LEU A 112 -0.44 6.04 1.71
CA LEU A 112 -1.58 6.97 1.68
C LEU A 112 -1.15 8.42 1.93
N HIS A 113 -0.22 8.65 2.85
CA HIS A 113 0.34 9.98 3.10
C HIS A 113 1.16 10.51 1.93
N LEU A 114 2.01 9.65 1.34
CA LEU A 114 2.76 9.98 0.13
C LEU A 114 1.82 10.45 -0.97
N GLY A 115 0.63 9.85 -1.13
CA GLY A 115 -0.37 10.28 -2.10
C GLY A 115 -0.83 11.74 -1.96
N ASN A 116 -0.69 12.34 -0.77
CA ASN A 116 -1.04 13.73 -0.47
C ASN A 116 0.16 14.69 -0.52
N VAL A 117 1.36 14.19 -0.78
CA VAL A 117 2.54 15.04 -0.91
C VAL A 117 2.41 15.90 -2.17
N THR A 118 2.58 17.20 -1.95
CA THR A 118 2.71 18.23 -2.97
C THR A 118 3.94 19.08 -2.61
N ALA A 119 4.38 19.93 -3.53
CA ALA A 119 5.56 20.78 -3.31
C ALA A 119 5.47 21.69 -2.06
N ASN A 120 4.28 21.90 -1.50
CA ASN A 120 4.02 22.78 -0.35
C ASN A 120 3.40 22.05 0.86
N ASN A 121 3.21 20.73 0.81
CA ASN A 121 2.55 19.97 1.89
C ASN A 121 3.57 19.19 2.72
N PHE A 122 4.28 19.90 3.61
CA PHE A 122 5.31 19.31 4.48
C PHE A 122 4.74 18.34 5.50
N LYS A 123 3.51 18.56 5.98
CA LYS A 123 2.85 17.65 6.94
C LYS A 123 2.70 16.23 6.37
N ALA A 124 2.31 16.10 5.09
CA ALA A 124 2.21 14.80 4.44
C ALA A 124 3.57 14.08 4.34
N ILE A 125 4.68 14.82 4.27
CA ILE A 125 6.03 14.26 4.27
C ILE A 125 6.40 13.77 5.67
N GLU A 126 6.11 14.55 6.72
CA GLU A 126 6.34 14.14 8.10
C GLU A 126 5.58 12.85 8.44
N ASP A 127 4.29 12.82 8.15
CA ASP A 127 3.45 11.65 8.42
C ASP A 127 3.91 10.41 7.63
N ALA A 128 4.32 10.59 6.37
CA ALA A 128 4.86 9.50 5.55
C ALA A 128 6.21 8.99 6.08
N SER A 129 7.09 9.88 6.55
CA SER A 129 8.41 9.52 7.04
C SER A 129 8.36 8.62 8.28
N LEU A 130 7.36 8.85 9.17
CA LEU A 130 7.14 8.02 10.35
C LEU A 130 6.87 6.56 9.98
N GLY A 131 5.96 6.30 9.04
CA GLY A 131 5.62 4.95 8.61
C GLY A 131 6.68 4.28 7.72
N LEU A 132 7.65 5.03 7.20
CA LEU A 132 8.79 4.49 6.44
C LEU A 132 10.05 4.29 7.30
N GLY A 133 10.05 4.76 8.54
CA GLY A 133 11.22 4.70 9.42
C GLY A 133 12.41 5.53 8.92
N VAL A 134 12.15 6.64 8.22
CA VAL A 134 13.18 7.59 7.75
C VAL A 134 12.92 8.96 8.36
N THR A 135 13.89 9.87 8.29
CA THR A 135 13.66 11.26 8.73
C THR A 135 12.84 12.04 7.70
N SER A 136 12.07 13.03 8.15
CA SER A 136 11.32 13.93 7.26
C SER A 136 12.26 14.71 6.33
N ALA A 137 13.48 15.04 6.78
CA ALA A 137 14.50 15.70 5.98
C ALA A 137 15.00 14.81 4.84
N GLU A 138 15.32 13.54 5.10
CA GLU A 138 15.74 12.59 4.06
C GLU A 138 14.65 12.38 3.02
N LEU A 139 13.40 12.21 3.47
CA LEU A 139 12.26 12.04 2.56
C LEU A 139 11.98 13.30 1.75
N ALA A 140 12.07 14.49 2.38
CA ALA A 140 11.91 15.76 1.69
C ALA A 140 13.01 15.97 0.65
N ASP A 141 14.26 15.65 0.97
CA ASP A 141 15.39 15.76 0.05
C ASP A 141 15.17 14.86 -1.17
N TYR A 142 14.77 13.61 -0.95
CA TYR A 142 14.44 12.70 -2.04
C TYR A 142 13.27 13.19 -2.91
N LEU A 143 12.19 13.69 -2.29
CA LEU A 143 10.97 14.08 -3.01
C LEU A 143 11.07 15.45 -3.67
N LEU A 144 11.84 16.39 -3.11
CA LEU A 144 11.81 17.81 -3.48
C LEU A 144 13.11 18.32 -4.11
N LYS A 145 14.27 17.71 -3.87
CA LYS A 145 15.54 18.15 -4.47
C LYS A 145 15.86 17.33 -5.72
N SER A 146 16.34 17.99 -6.76
CA SER A 146 16.84 17.35 -7.98
C SER A 146 18.30 16.96 -7.80
N ALA A 147 18.67 15.83 -8.39
CA ALA A 147 20.08 15.47 -8.56
C ALA A 147 20.75 16.34 -9.65
N LEU A 148 19.97 16.94 -10.57
CA LEU A 148 20.48 17.74 -11.68
C LEU A 148 19.57 18.95 -11.98
N PRO A 149 20.09 20.18 -11.95
CA PRO A 149 21.33 20.57 -11.28
C PRO A 149 21.26 20.23 -9.78
N GLU A 150 22.38 19.78 -9.20
CA GLU A 150 22.44 19.25 -7.84
C GLU A 150 21.87 20.24 -6.81
N GLY A 151 20.97 19.77 -5.96
CA GLY A 151 20.36 20.57 -4.90
C GLY A 151 19.29 21.57 -5.36
N SER A 152 19.00 21.66 -6.66
CA SER A 152 17.89 22.49 -7.16
C SER A 152 16.53 21.92 -6.76
N ARG A 153 15.52 22.77 -6.64
CA ARG A 153 14.16 22.33 -6.31
C ARG A 153 13.49 21.71 -7.53
N LYS A 154 12.90 20.53 -7.36
CA LYS A 154 12.06 19.88 -8.37
C LYS A 154 10.83 20.73 -8.68
N SER A 155 10.41 20.75 -9.94
CA SER A 155 9.10 21.31 -10.33
C SER A 155 7.96 20.47 -9.73
N SER A 156 6.74 21.03 -9.65
CA SER A 156 5.56 20.31 -9.15
C SER A 156 5.29 19.00 -9.91
N GLU A 157 5.57 18.98 -11.21
CA GLU A 157 5.46 17.78 -12.04
C GLU A 157 6.52 16.74 -11.68
N GLN A 158 7.78 17.17 -11.52
CA GLN A 158 8.88 16.28 -11.10
C GLN A 158 8.64 15.69 -9.71
N VAL A 159 8.10 16.48 -8.77
CA VAL A 159 7.69 15.99 -7.44
C VAL A 159 6.61 14.92 -7.58
N THR A 160 5.59 15.15 -8.42
CA THR A 160 4.51 14.20 -8.67
C THR A 160 5.03 12.88 -9.25
N VAL A 161 5.92 12.95 -10.26
CA VAL A 161 6.53 11.77 -10.88
C VAL A 161 7.38 11.00 -9.88
N THR A 162 8.21 11.70 -9.08
CA THR A 162 9.09 11.08 -8.09
C THR A 162 8.29 10.37 -6.99
N ARG A 163 7.29 11.07 -6.44
CA ARG A 163 6.34 10.54 -5.45
C ARG A 163 5.63 9.30 -5.97
N ASP A 164 5.10 9.36 -7.19
CA ASP A 164 4.37 8.23 -7.79
C ASP A 164 5.29 7.04 -8.07
N ALA A 165 6.53 7.27 -8.50
CA ALA A 165 7.52 6.21 -8.65
C ALA A 165 7.83 5.51 -7.31
N MET A 166 8.02 6.30 -6.24
CA MET A 166 8.22 5.78 -4.89
C MET A 166 7.01 4.96 -4.40
N ILE A 167 5.79 5.48 -4.56
CA ILE A 167 4.55 4.77 -4.21
C ILE A 167 4.46 3.41 -4.92
N LYS A 168 4.74 3.36 -6.22
CA LYS A 168 4.73 2.10 -7.00
C LYS A 168 5.76 1.11 -6.47
N ALA A 169 6.97 1.58 -6.21
CA ALA A 169 8.07 0.75 -5.71
C ALA A 169 7.76 0.17 -4.33
N LEU A 170 7.31 1.02 -3.40
CA LEU A 170 6.93 0.61 -2.04
C LEU A 170 5.77 -0.39 -2.06
N TYR A 171 4.70 -0.10 -2.81
CA TYR A 171 3.56 -1.00 -2.88
C TYR A 171 3.92 -2.37 -3.47
N ARG A 172 4.80 -2.39 -4.48
CA ARG A 172 5.32 -3.63 -5.06
C ARG A 172 6.15 -4.41 -4.04
N ALA A 173 7.11 -3.75 -3.40
CA ALA A 173 7.98 -4.37 -2.39
C ALA A 173 7.17 -4.93 -1.22
N LEU A 174 6.15 -4.21 -0.77
CA LEU A 174 5.25 -4.64 0.30
C LEU A 174 4.49 -5.92 -0.07
N LEU A 175 3.97 -6.00 -1.29
CA LEU A 175 3.33 -7.22 -1.78
C LEU A 175 4.33 -8.38 -1.85
N ASP A 176 5.53 -8.13 -2.39
CA ASP A 176 6.56 -9.16 -2.52
C ASP A 176 7.01 -9.71 -1.15
N VAL A 177 7.13 -8.85 -0.12
CA VAL A 177 7.41 -9.27 1.27
C VAL A 177 6.24 -10.06 1.84
N SER A 178 5.02 -9.54 1.73
CA SER A 178 3.82 -10.20 2.27
C SER A 178 3.64 -11.61 1.70
N MET A 179 3.91 -11.78 0.41
CA MET A 179 3.75 -13.07 -0.29
C MET A 179 4.90 -14.05 -0.04
N ARG A 180 6.08 -13.57 0.39
CA ARG A 180 7.21 -14.44 0.78
C ARG A 180 7.09 -14.91 2.22
N THR A 181 6.56 -14.07 3.09
CA THR A 181 6.47 -14.33 4.53
C THR A 181 5.21 -15.11 4.92
N ALA A 182 4.14 -15.03 4.12
CA ALA A 182 2.89 -15.77 4.36
C ALA A 182 3.03 -17.25 3.97
N LEU A 183 3.87 -18.02 4.66
CA LEU A 183 3.94 -19.49 4.63
C LEU A 183 4.49 -20.05 5.94
#